data_AF-A0A7X0U427-F1
#
_entry.id   AF-A0A7X0U427-F1
#
_cell.length_a   1.000
_cell.length_b   1.000
_cell.length_c   1.000
_cell.angle_alpha   90.00
_cell.angle_beta   90.00
_cell.angle_gamma   90.00
#
_symmetry.space_group_name_H-M   'P 1'
#
loop_
_entity.id
_entity.type
_entity.pdbx_description
1 polymer ?
#
loop_
_entity_poly.entity_id
_entity_poly.type
_entity_poly.pdbx_seq_one_letter_code
_entity_poly.pdbx_strand_id
1 'polypeptide(L)'
;MGELVGIDPRGAHDLIRRMEAVKAFLGRTRPGLDAAIAEAGQDWAGRQGSTALHRAWAFLHEAQHDLKWRIDTVEQLVPVRERGLLTATFPFSAESEARHEAEQAAAAIRGALDAPSSSGPAATQVAQAVAATAGKAGDPAYAAALLAALGPDAFVHALHALTTTNDHPTLPPDTPQDASEAPTGTPQGAADTHSATPEATQSPGAALLARAFASAERTGRLGDEWQAVAESASPQALSALVSLAGQSGAVLHRVALALLDRPEPGTELHGLITAYAANPLAFQQFLAEHPRETGTLLATGDPALPAALDEALKPGAGADGLRERAWANVRSLGGG
;
A
#
# COMPACT_ATOMS: atom_id res chain seq x y z
N MET A 1 13.95 1.69 19.11
CA MET A 1 15.41 1.45 19.07
C MET A 1 15.79 1.56 17.60
N GLY A 2 16.54 2.58 17.17
CA GLY A 2 16.80 2.84 15.75
C GLY A 2 18.23 2.49 15.40
N GLU A 3 18.43 1.41 14.64
CA GLU A 3 19.71 1.08 14.04
C GLU A 3 19.89 1.91 12.76
N LEU A 4 20.94 2.72 12.73
CA LEU A 4 21.27 3.61 11.63
C LEU A 4 22.10 2.83 10.61
N VAL A 5 21.46 2.29 9.57
CA VAL A 5 22.16 1.54 8.53
C VAL A 5 22.24 2.38 7.26
N GLY A 6 23.42 2.95 7.00
CA GLY A 6 23.73 3.52 5.69
C GLY A 6 23.92 2.39 4.67
N ILE A 7 22.84 2.00 3.99
CA ILE A 7 22.89 0.97 2.94
C ILE A 7 22.94 1.68 1.58
N ASP A 8 23.93 1.33 0.74
CA ASP A 8 23.87 1.63 -0.70
C ASP A 8 22.92 0.61 -1.36
N PRO A 9 21.74 1.03 -1.85
CA PRO A 9 20.76 0.10 -2.42
C PRO A 9 21.32 -0.68 -3.60
N ARG A 10 22.24 -0.10 -4.39
CA ARG A 10 22.82 -0.79 -5.55
C ARG A 10 23.73 -1.93 -5.10
N GLY A 11 24.67 -1.64 -4.18
CA GLY A 11 25.53 -2.66 -3.58
C GLY A 11 24.74 -3.75 -2.85
N ALA A 12 23.62 -3.41 -2.23
CA ALA A 12 22.76 -4.34 -1.52
C ALA A 12 21.97 -5.26 -2.48
N HIS A 13 21.44 -4.73 -3.59
CA HIS A 13 20.86 -5.54 -4.67
C HIS A 13 21.90 -6.48 -5.31
N ASP A 14 23.13 -6.02 -5.50
CA ASP A 14 24.24 -6.87 -5.98
C ASP A 14 24.55 -8.02 -5.00
N LEU A 15 24.54 -7.74 -3.70
CA LEU A 15 24.73 -8.76 -2.67
C LEU A 15 23.58 -9.78 -2.67
N ILE A 16 22.32 -9.32 -2.76
CA ILE A 16 21.15 -10.20 -2.88
C ILE A 16 21.31 -11.14 -4.07
N ARG A 17 21.66 -10.62 -5.26
CA ARG A 17 21.87 -11.44 -6.46
C ARG A 17 22.98 -12.47 -6.27
N ARG A 18 24.07 -12.12 -5.59
CA ARG A 18 25.13 -13.08 -5.25
C ARG A 18 24.65 -14.15 -4.28
N MET A 19 23.86 -13.79 -3.26
CA MET A 19 23.27 -14.75 -2.33
C MET A 19 22.28 -15.69 -3.04
N GLU A 20 21.49 -15.20 -4.01
CA GLU A 20 20.62 -16.03 -4.87
C GLU A 20 21.44 -17.02 -5.68
N ALA A 21 22.53 -16.56 -6.32
CA ALA A 21 23.42 -17.42 -7.08
C ALA A 21 24.08 -18.50 -6.20
N VAL A 22 24.50 -18.15 -4.98
CA VAL A 22 25.04 -19.10 -4.00
C VAL A 22 23.99 -20.11 -3.55
N LYS A 23 22.76 -19.67 -3.25
CA LYS A 23 21.65 -20.59 -2.89
C LYS A 23 21.28 -21.52 -4.05
N ALA A 24 21.27 -21.03 -5.29
CA ALA A 24 21.02 -21.85 -6.47
C ALA A 24 22.17 -22.85 -6.73
N PHE A 25 23.42 -22.45 -6.49
CA PHE A 25 24.56 -23.35 -6.54
C PHE A 25 24.47 -24.43 -5.45
N LEU A 26 24.26 -24.04 -4.19
CA LEU A 26 24.08 -24.96 -3.07
C LEU A 26 22.90 -25.90 -3.27
N GLY A 27 21.77 -25.40 -3.81
CA GLY A 27 20.61 -26.23 -4.12
C GLY A 27 20.91 -27.31 -5.16
N ARG A 28 21.73 -27.00 -6.17
CA ARG A 28 22.17 -27.96 -7.19
C ARG A 28 23.21 -28.95 -6.67
N THR A 29 24.11 -28.53 -5.79
CA THR A 29 25.17 -29.39 -5.25
C THR A 29 24.72 -30.22 -4.05
N ARG A 30 23.65 -29.81 -3.35
CA ARG A 30 23.13 -30.48 -2.15
C ARG A 30 22.84 -31.98 -2.34
N PRO A 31 22.15 -32.44 -3.40
CA PRO A 31 21.92 -33.88 -3.58
C PRO A 31 23.23 -34.68 -3.73
N GLY A 32 24.23 -34.11 -4.41
CA GLY A 32 25.54 -34.74 -4.58
C GLY A 32 26.39 -34.70 -3.31
N LEU A 33 26.29 -33.63 -2.53
CA LEU A 33 26.93 -33.51 -1.21
C LEU A 33 26.31 -34.48 -0.20
N ASP A 34 24.98 -34.58 -0.15
CA ASP A 34 24.27 -35.51 0.72
C ASP A 34 24.61 -36.97 0.36
N ALA A 35 24.71 -37.28 -0.95
CA ALA A 35 25.15 -38.58 -1.43
C ALA A 35 26.62 -38.89 -1.08
N ALA A 36 27.54 -37.93 -1.27
CA ALA A 36 28.94 -38.08 -0.93
C ALA A 36 29.17 -38.19 0.58
N ILE A 37 28.38 -37.46 1.40
CA ILE A 37 28.38 -37.55 2.86
C ILE A 37 27.86 -38.93 3.30
N ALA A 38 26.82 -39.46 2.64
CA ALA A 38 26.33 -40.81 2.91
C ALA A 38 27.36 -41.89 2.52
N GLU A 39 28.12 -41.67 1.45
CA GLU A 39 29.17 -42.59 0.95
C GLU A 39 30.46 -42.54 1.79
N ALA A 40 30.79 -41.38 2.38
CA ALA A 40 31.98 -41.18 3.24
C ALA A 40 31.91 -41.89 4.61
N GLY A 41 30.82 -42.62 4.91
CA GLY A 41 30.69 -43.45 6.11
C GLY A 41 30.26 -42.69 7.38
N GLN A 42 29.95 -43.43 8.45
CA GLN A 42 29.29 -42.91 9.67
C GLN A 42 30.03 -41.76 10.38
N ASP A 43 31.34 -41.64 10.19
CA ASP A 43 32.16 -40.58 10.78
C ASP A 43 31.91 -39.21 10.13
N TRP A 44 31.46 -39.19 8.86
CA TRP A 44 31.06 -37.98 8.12
C TRP A 44 29.55 -37.86 7.93
N ALA A 45 28.85 -38.99 7.80
CA ALA A 45 27.39 -39.10 7.75
C ALA A 45 26.69 -38.85 9.10
N GLY A 46 27.46 -38.68 10.18
CA GLY A 46 26.94 -38.35 11.50
C GLY A 46 26.30 -36.95 11.58
N ARG A 47 25.55 -36.72 12.67
CA ARG A 47 24.79 -35.50 13.02
C ARG A 47 25.50 -34.14 12.89
N GLN A 48 26.78 -34.08 12.53
CA GLN A 48 27.57 -32.84 12.46
C GLN A 48 27.69 -32.29 11.04
N GLY A 49 27.94 -33.12 10.01
CA GLY A 49 28.16 -32.64 8.63
C GLY A 49 26.88 -32.14 7.95
N SER A 50 25.85 -32.99 7.88
CA SER A 50 24.54 -32.62 7.30
C SER A 50 23.85 -31.50 8.08
N THR A 51 23.96 -31.51 9.42
CA THR A 51 23.42 -30.43 10.26
C THR A 51 24.14 -29.11 10.06
N ALA A 52 25.47 -29.10 9.89
CA ALA A 52 26.21 -27.87 9.59
C ALA A 52 25.79 -27.28 8.23
N LEU A 53 25.60 -28.14 7.22
CA LEU A 53 25.12 -27.72 5.90
C LEU A 53 23.69 -27.16 5.97
N HIS A 54 22.80 -27.78 6.75
CA HIS A 54 21.45 -27.28 7.00
C HIS A 54 21.45 -25.93 7.73
N ARG A 55 22.29 -25.74 8.75
CA ARG A 55 22.42 -24.46 9.47
C ARG A 55 22.97 -23.36 8.56
N ALA A 56 23.97 -23.66 7.75
CA ALA A 56 24.52 -22.69 6.79
C ALA A 56 23.47 -22.28 5.75
N TRP A 57 22.67 -23.23 5.27
CA TRP A 57 21.57 -22.93 4.35
C TRP A 57 20.47 -22.08 5.01
N ALA A 58 20.05 -22.45 6.23
CA ALA A 58 19.06 -21.69 6.99
C ALA A 58 19.54 -20.26 7.26
N PHE A 59 20.78 -20.09 7.72
CA PHE A 59 21.39 -18.78 7.93
C PHE A 59 21.44 -17.94 6.64
N LEU A 60 21.90 -18.50 5.52
CA LEU A 60 21.92 -17.79 4.24
C LEU A 60 20.51 -17.41 3.75
N HIS A 61 19.53 -18.27 4.03
CA HIS A 61 18.14 -18.00 3.70
C HIS A 61 17.59 -16.84 4.53
N GLU A 62 17.76 -16.90 5.86
CA GLU A 62 17.32 -15.86 6.80
C GLU A 62 18.02 -14.52 6.53
N ALA A 63 19.35 -14.52 6.36
CA ALA A 63 20.12 -13.31 6.10
C ALA A 63 19.75 -12.64 4.77
N GLN A 64 19.44 -13.43 3.73
CA GLN A 64 18.96 -12.88 2.46
C GLN A 64 17.59 -12.24 2.61
N HIS A 65 16.69 -12.93 3.33
CA HIS A 65 15.33 -12.49 3.53
C HIS A 65 15.29 -11.18 4.34
N ASP A 66 16.07 -11.11 5.43
CA ASP A 66 16.23 -9.91 6.24
C ASP A 66 16.84 -8.75 5.43
N LEU A 67 17.91 -9.01 4.65
CA LEU A 67 18.52 -7.97 3.82
C LEU A 67 17.54 -7.42 2.77
N LYS A 68 16.76 -8.30 2.13
CA LYS A 68 15.73 -7.89 1.16
C LYS A 68 14.67 -7.02 1.83
N TRP A 69 14.13 -7.47 2.97
CA TRP A 69 13.17 -6.69 3.75
C TRP A 69 13.74 -5.33 4.15
N ARG A 70 14.98 -5.26 4.62
CA ARG A 70 15.60 -3.99 5.02
C ARG A 70 15.74 -3.00 3.86
N ILE A 71 16.14 -3.47 2.67
CA ILE A 71 16.22 -2.62 1.48
C ILE A 71 14.84 -2.14 1.06
N ASP A 72 13.87 -3.04 0.98
CA ASP A 72 12.48 -2.71 0.62
C ASP A 72 11.92 -1.61 1.53
N THR A 73 12.14 -1.72 2.85
CA THR A 73 11.72 -0.71 3.83
C THR A 73 12.45 0.63 3.66
N VAL A 74 13.76 0.60 3.38
CA VAL A 74 14.58 1.82 3.17
C VAL A 74 14.15 2.56 1.92
N GLU A 75 13.83 1.87 0.83
CA GLU A 75 13.38 2.48 -0.43
C GLU A 75 11.97 3.06 -0.35
N GLN A 76 11.17 2.64 0.64
CA GLN A 76 9.80 3.14 0.87
C GLN A 76 9.75 4.35 1.80
N LEU A 77 10.67 4.47 2.76
CA LEU A 77 10.72 5.62 3.65
C LEU A 77 11.31 6.81 2.89
N VAL A 78 10.55 7.91 2.77
CA VAL A 78 10.95 9.13 2.06
C VAL A 78 12.40 9.50 2.42
N PRO A 79 13.31 9.59 1.43
CA PRO A 79 14.73 9.75 1.70
C PRO A 79 15.01 11.02 2.49
N VAL A 80 15.43 10.90 3.74
CA VAL A 80 16.32 11.92 4.28
C VAL A 80 17.70 11.60 3.70
N ARG A 81 18.01 12.20 2.54
CA ARG A 81 19.37 12.19 1.98
C ARG A 81 20.25 13.09 2.84
N GLU A 82 20.70 12.58 3.97
CA GLU A 82 21.86 13.16 4.64
C GLU A 82 23.11 12.65 3.93
N ARG A 83 23.74 13.54 3.15
CA ARG A 83 25.07 13.31 2.53
C ARG A 83 25.16 12.11 1.59
N GLY A 84 24.07 11.73 0.93
CA GLY A 84 24.04 10.67 -0.10
C GLY A 84 23.81 9.25 0.44
N LEU A 85 23.58 9.09 1.75
CA LEU A 85 23.15 7.85 2.37
C LEU A 85 21.64 7.89 2.62
N LEU A 86 20.95 6.76 2.47
CA LEU A 86 19.55 6.61 2.88
C LEU A 86 19.50 6.22 4.35
N THR A 87 18.77 7.00 5.14
CA THR A 87 18.52 6.71 6.55
C THR A 87 17.08 6.27 6.72
N ALA A 88 16.86 5.13 7.37
CA ALA A 88 15.56 4.57 7.65
C ALA A 88 15.44 4.21 9.13
N THR A 89 14.24 4.37 9.68
CA THR A 89 13.90 3.86 11.02
C THR A 89 13.05 2.62 10.84
N PHE A 90 13.55 1.49 11.34
CA PHE A 90 12.82 0.23 11.33
C PHE A 90 11.94 0.10 12.59
N PRO A 91 10.64 -0.20 12.44
CA PRO A 91 9.76 -0.42 13.58
C PRO A 91 10.03 -1.75 14.30
N PHE A 92 10.68 -2.71 13.63
CA PHE A 92 11.01 -4.04 14.15
C PHE A 92 12.50 -4.33 14.03
N SER A 93 13.00 -5.23 14.87
CA SER A 93 14.40 -5.66 14.84
C SER A 93 14.66 -6.76 13.81
N ALA A 94 13.62 -7.51 13.43
CA ALA A 94 13.64 -8.57 12.44
C ALA A 94 12.28 -8.75 11.75
N GLU A 95 12.29 -9.32 10.55
CA GLU A 95 11.08 -9.64 9.81
C GLU A 95 10.16 -10.64 10.54
N SER A 96 10.70 -11.62 11.27
CA SER A 96 9.89 -12.57 12.04
C SER A 96 9.08 -11.90 13.14
N GLU A 97 9.66 -10.88 13.79
CA GLU A 97 8.98 -10.05 14.78
C GLU A 97 7.86 -9.23 14.12
N ALA A 98 8.14 -8.61 12.98
CA ALA A 98 7.15 -7.87 12.19
C ALA A 98 5.94 -8.74 11.82
N ARG A 99 6.19 -9.98 11.35
CA ARG A 99 5.14 -10.93 10.97
C ARG A 99 4.30 -11.36 12.18
N HIS A 100 4.93 -11.68 13.30
CA HIS A 100 4.23 -12.11 14.50
C HIS A 100 3.32 -11.00 15.05
N GLU A 101 3.82 -9.78 15.12
CA GLU A 101 3.05 -8.59 15.51
C GLU A 101 1.88 -8.31 14.55
N ALA A 102 2.08 -8.54 13.26
CA ALA A 102 1.04 -8.38 12.24
C ALA A 102 -0.09 -9.41 12.39
N GLU A 103 0.23 -10.67 12.68
CA GLU A 103 -0.75 -11.72 12.95
C GLU A 103 -1.60 -11.40 14.18
N GLN A 104 -0.98 -10.87 15.25
CA GLN A 104 -1.71 -10.42 16.43
C GLN A 104 -2.64 -9.23 16.13
N ALA A 105 -2.18 -8.27 15.34
CA ALA A 105 -2.99 -7.13 14.93
C ALA A 105 -4.17 -7.56 14.04
N ALA A 106 -3.96 -8.50 13.11
CA ALA A 106 -5.02 -9.08 12.30
C ALA A 106 -6.08 -9.78 13.16
N ALA A 107 -5.65 -10.55 14.15
CA ALA A 107 -6.56 -11.21 15.10
C ALA A 107 -7.38 -10.18 15.90
N ALA A 108 -6.78 -9.07 16.34
CA ALA A 108 -7.48 -8.00 17.04
C ALA A 108 -8.52 -7.30 16.16
N ILE A 109 -8.19 -7.02 14.89
CA ILE A 109 -9.13 -6.41 13.94
C ILE A 109 -10.30 -7.36 13.65
N ARG A 110 -10.04 -8.66 13.43
CA ARG A 110 -11.09 -9.66 13.25
C ARG A 110 -11.98 -9.77 14.48
N GLY A 111 -11.39 -9.83 15.67
CA GLY A 111 -12.14 -9.84 16.92
C GLY A 111 -13.04 -8.60 17.09
N ALA A 112 -12.58 -7.43 16.63
CA ALA A 112 -13.38 -6.21 16.62
C ALA A 112 -14.52 -6.22 15.58
N LEU A 113 -14.32 -6.87 14.43
CA LEU A 113 -15.36 -7.08 13.41
C LEU A 113 -16.44 -8.05 13.88
N ASP A 114 -16.05 -9.09 14.62
CA ASP A 114 -16.95 -10.14 15.13
C ASP A 114 -17.62 -9.74 16.47
N ALA A 115 -17.26 -8.59 17.04
CA ALA A 115 -17.73 -8.17 18.34
C ALA A 115 -19.27 -7.93 18.34
N PRO A 116 -20.01 -8.50 19.31
CA PRO A 116 -21.44 -8.29 19.41
C PRO A 116 -21.76 -6.81 19.66
N SER A 117 -22.90 -6.37 19.13
CA SER A 117 -23.34 -4.96 19.14
C SER A 117 -23.45 -4.32 20.54
N SER A 118 -23.45 -5.15 21.59
CA SER A 118 -23.43 -4.71 22.99
C SER A 118 -22.09 -4.14 23.46
N SER A 119 -21.00 -4.33 22.70
CA SER A 119 -19.64 -3.87 23.04
C SER A 119 -19.33 -2.45 22.56
N GLY A 120 -20.32 -1.75 22.01
CA GLY A 120 -20.18 -0.44 21.35
C GLY A 120 -20.26 -0.56 19.83
N PRO A 121 -20.32 0.56 19.09
CA PRO A 121 -20.40 0.53 17.64
C PRO A 121 -19.16 -0.16 17.05
N ALA A 122 -19.37 -1.18 16.20
CA ALA A 122 -18.31 -1.99 15.60
C ALA A 122 -17.21 -1.14 14.95
N ALA A 123 -17.58 -0.01 14.35
CA ALA A 123 -16.65 0.96 13.77
C ALA A 123 -15.61 1.50 14.77
N THR A 124 -16.00 1.78 16.02
CA THR A 124 -15.07 2.31 17.04
C THR A 124 -14.08 1.25 17.50
N GLN A 125 -14.52 0.00 17.64
CA GLN A 125 -13.64 -1.11 18.02
C GLN A 125 -12.65 -1.43 16.90
N VAL A 126 -13.11 -1.44 15.65
CA VAL A 126 -12.25 -1.60 14.47
C VAL A 126 -11.26 -0.43 14.38
N ALA A 127 -11.70 0.81 14.59
CA ALA A 127 -10.83 1.98 14.60
C ALA A 127 -9.73 1.88 15.66
N GLN A 128 -10.05 1.42 16.86
CA GLN A 128 -9.08 1.23 17.93
C GLN A 128 -8.07 0.11 17.60
N ALA A 129 -8.56 -1.03 17.09
CA ALA A 129 -7.69 -2.13 16.67
C ALA A 129 -6.74 -1.71 15.54
N VAL A 130 -7.25 -0.97 14.55
CA VAL A 130 -6.44 -0.45 13.44
C VAL A 130 -5.47 0.65 13.89
N ALA A 131 -5.87 1.52 14.83
CA ALA A 131 -4.98 2.55 15.37
C ALA A 131 -3.72 1.96 16.03
N ALA A 132 -3.79 0.75 16.59
CA ALA A 132 -2.63 0.04 17.15
C ALA A 132 -1.58 -0.36 16.09
N THR A 133 -1.93 -0.30 14.79
CA THR A 133 -1.00 -0.54 13.67
C THR A 133 -0.20 0.71 13.28
N ALA A 134 -0.51 1.87 13.88
CA ALA A 134 0.18 3.13 13.60
C ALA A 134 1.70 3.00 13.83
N GLY A 135 2.47 3.55 12.89
CA GLY A 135 3.95 3.44 12.89
C GLY A 135 4.50 2.08 12.39
N LYS A 136 3.66 1.04 12.28
CA LYS A 136 4.04 -0.30 11.79
C LYS A 136 3.56 -0.55 10.35
N ALA A 137 2.42 0.03 9.97
CA ALA A 137 1.77 -0.17 8.66
C ALA A 137 2.63 0.22 7.43
N GLY A 138 3.73 0.96 7.61
CA GLY A 138 4.67 1.27 6.53
C GLY A 138 5.78 0.23 6.34
N ASP A 139 5.85 -0.78 7.21
CA ASP A 139 6.81 -1.87 7.07
C ASP A 139 6.25 -2.96 6.14
N PRO A 140 6.96 -3.35 5.06
CA PRO A 140 6.43 -4.27 4.06
C PRO A 140 6.15 -5.69 4.59
N ALA A 141 6.97 -6.18 5.53
CA ALA A 141 6.78 -7.52 6.08
C ALA A 141 5.60 -7.55 7.06
N TYR A 142 5.50 -6.54 7.93
CA TYR A 142 4.33 -6.36 8.79
C TYR A 142 3.06 -6.23 7.95
N ALA A 143 3.08 -5.35 6.95
CA ALA A 143 1.93 -5.09 6.10
C ALA A 143 1.47 -6.33 5.33
N ALA A 144 2.40 -7.07 4.70
CA ALA A 144 2.07 -8.29 3.97
C ALA A 144 1.50 -9.37 4.90
N ALA A 145 2.09 -9.56 6.08
CA ALA A 145 1.59 -10.53 7.05
C ALA A 145 0.23 -10.14 7.65
N LEU A 146 0.02 -8.84 7.90
CA LEU A 146 -1.26 -8.30 8.40
C LEU A 146 -2.37 -8.63 7.40
N LEU A 147 -2.11 -8.34 6.13
CA LEU A 147 -3.07 -8.57 5.05
C LEU A 147 -3.29 -10.07 4.84
N ALA A 148 -2.23 -10.87 4.73
CA ALA A 148 -2.36 -12.33 4.61
C ALA A 148 -3.18 -12.94 5.77
N ALA A 149 -3.00 -12.46 7.00
CA ALA A 149 -3.73 -12.93 8.16
C ALA A 149 -5.18 -12.39 8.22
N LEU A 150 -5.44 -11.18 7.74
CA LEU A 150 -6.79 -10.61 7.63
C LEU A 150 -7.61 -11.27 6.52
N GLY A 151 -7.00 -11.48 5.36
CA GLY A 151 -7.66 -11.87 4.13
C GLY A 151 -8.47 -10.73 3.47
N PRO A 152 -8.79 -10.87 2.18
CA PRO A 152 -9.59 -9.92 1.40
C PRO A 152 -10.89 -9.45 2.06
N ASP A 153 -11.73 -10.38 2.51
CA ASP A 153 -13.08 -10.07 2.99
C ASP A 153 -13.06 -9.25 4.28
N ALA A 154 -12.26 -9.67 5.26
CA ALA A 154 -12.15 -8.95 6.53
C ALA A 154 -11.52 -7.56 6.34
N PHE A 155 -10.60 -7.42 5.38
CA PHE A 155 -10.03 -6.12 5.02
C PHE A 155 -11.10 -5.17 4.44
N VAL A 156 -11.92 -5.64 3.49
CA VAL A 156 -13.01 -4.84 2.91
C VAL A 156 -14.04 -4.46 3.98
N HIS A 157 -14.41 -5.40 4.86
CA HIS A 157 -15.32 -5.13 5.98
C HIS A 157 -14.75 -4.08 6.95
N ALA A 158 -13.46 -4.18 7.29
CA ALA A 158 -12.80 -3.21 8.15
C ALA A 158 -12.75 -1.82 7.50
N LEU A 159 -12.38 -1.74 6.22
CA LEU A 159 -12.40 -0.47 5.47
C LEU A 159 -13.80 0.15 5.47
N HIS A 160 -14.83 -0.63 5.15
CA HIS A 160 -16.20 -0.16 5.13
C HIS A 160 -16.63 0.37 6.49
N ALA A 161 -16.38 -0.39 7.57
CA ALA A 161 -16.71 0.03 8.93
C ALA A 161 -16.03 1.37 9.31
N LEU A 162 -14.80 1.60 8.85
CA LEU A 162 -14.04 2.81 9.13
C LEU A 162 -14.49 4.01 8.30
N THR A 163 -15.01 3.79 7.09
CA THR A 163 -15.46 4.86 6.19
C THR A 163 -16.91 5.29 6.43
N THR A 164 -17.79 4.40 6.89
CA THR A 164 -19.20 4.73 7.16
C THR A 164 -19.44 5.60 8.39
N THR A 165 -18.45 5.73 9.28
CA THR A 165 -18.58 6.49 10.54
C THR A 165 -18.60 8.00 10.38
N ASN A 166 -18.31 8.54 9.19
CA ASN A 166 -18.28 9.99 8.96
C ASN A 166 -19.64 10.61 8.61
N ASP A 167 -20.70 9.82 8.46
CA ASP A 167 -22.00 10.34 7.98
C ASP A 167 -22.93 10.90 9.07
N HIS A 168 -22.64 10.83 10.38
CA HIS A 168 -23.33 11.64 11.40
C HIS A 168 -22.79 11.42 12.82
N PRO A 169 -22.42 12.49 13.56
CA PRO A 169 -22.76 12.60 14.96
C PRO A 169 -24.11 13.35 15.04
N THR A 170 -25.23 12.63 14.95
CA THR A 170 -26.51 13.20 15.39
C THR A 170 -26.37 13.56 16.86
N LEU A 171 -26.41 14.87 17.16
CA LEU A 171 -26.69 15.35 18.51
C LEU A 171 -27.95 14.62 19.05
N PRO A 172 -27.98 14.27 20.34
CA PRO A 172 -29.20 13.75 20.95
C PRO A 172 -30.30 14.83 20.88
N PRO A 173 -31.56 14.46 20.57
CA PRO A 173 -32.67 15.38 20.75
C PRO A 173 -32.91 15.43 22.26
N ASP A 174 -32.72 16.60 22.86
CA ASP A 174 -33.49 17.08 24.02
C ASP A 174 -32.83 18.36 24.56
N THR A 175 -33.26 19.50 24.03
CA THR A 175 -33.41 20.70 24.85
C THR A 175 -34.63 21.48 24.34
N PRO A 176 -35.64 21.74 25.18
CA PRO A 176 -36.80 22.51 24.80
C PRO A 176 -36.40 23.97 24.59
N GLN A 177 -36.87 24.48 23.46
CA GLN A 177 -36.74 25.84 22.95
C GLN A 177 -37.60 26.78 23.80
N ASP A 178 -36.97 27.72 24.51
CA ASP A 178 -37.65 28.90 25.05
C ASP A 178 -36.94 30.18 24.61
N ALA A 179 -37.76 31.14 24.22
CA ALA A 179 -37.44 32.36 23.49
C ALA A 179 -36.73 33.42 24.34
N SER A 180 -35.87 34.24 23.70
CA SER A 180 -35.91 35.71 23.82
C SER A 180 -34.92 36.40 22.87
N GLU A 181 -35.50 37.20 21.97
CA GLU A 181 -35.14 38.58 21.58
C GLU A 181 -33.69 38.94 21.19
N ALA A 182 -33.55 39.36 19.91
CA ALA A 182 -32.45 40.19 19.41
C ALA A 182 -32.68 41.69 19.79
N PRO A 183 -31.68 42.61 19.74
CA PRO A 183 -31.24 43.13 18.43
C PRO A 183 -29.78 43.69 18.30
N THR A 184 -29.30 43.67 17.05
CA THR A 184 -28.38 44.64 16.36
C THR A 184 -26.96 44.93 16.86
N GLY A 185 -25.98 44.66 15.98
CA GLY A 185 -24.65 45.29 15.94
C GLY A 185 -23.65 44.60 14.99
N THR A 186 -23.52 45.09 13.75
CA THR A 186 -22.44 44.75 12.78
C THR A 186 -21.23 45.70 12.95
N PRO A 187 -20.09 45.53 12.23
CA PRO A 187 -19.23 44.34 12.03
C PRO A 187 -17.72 44.70 12.17
N GLN A 188 -16.83 43.85 12.70
CA GLN A 188 -15.38 43.91 12.35
C GLN A 188 -14.62 42.74 13.00
N GLY A 189 -13.88 41.95 12.22
CA GLY A 189 -12.87 41.04 12.74
C GLY A 189 -12.65 39.78 11.91
N ALA A 190 -11.82 39.92 10.89
CA ALA A 190 -10.90 38.92 10.32
C ALA A 190 -11.15 37.43 10.61
N ALA A 191 -11.45 36.66 9.56
CA ALA A 191 -10.65 35.50 9.18
C ALA A 191 -11.09 35.00 7.80
N ASP A 192 -10.09 34.68 7.00
CA ASP A 192 -10.19 34.34 5.59
C ASP A 192 -11.17 33.19 5.30
N THR A 193 -12.07 33.45 4.37
CA THR A 193 -12.79 32.44 3.60
C THR A 193 -11.80 31.62 2.78
N HIS A 194 -11.21 30.59 3.39
CA HIS A 194 -10.77 29.44 2.64
C HIS A 194 -12.01 28.61 2.31
N SER A 195 -12.45 28.74 1.06
CA SER A 195 -13.32 27.78 0.39
C SER A 195 -12.72 26.39 0.57
N ALA A 196 -13.22 25.63 1.55
CA ALA A 196 -12.93 24.23 1.67
C ALA A 196 -13.72 23.49 0.58
N THR A 197 -13.01 23.10 -0.46
CA THR A 197 -13.34 21.93 -1.29
C THR A 197 -13.76 20.78 -0.35
N PRO A 198 -14.76 19.96 -0.69
CA PRO A 198 -15.07 18.77 0.09
C PRO A 198 -13.97 17.73 -0.15
N GLU A 199 -12.79 17.93 0.44
CA GLU A 199 -11.84 16.84 0.63
C GLU A 199 -12.51 15.86 1.59
N ALA A 200 -12.92 14.70 1.05
CA ALA A 200 -13.36 13.56 1.83
C ALA A 200 -12.31 13.31 2.92
N THR A 201 -12.63 13.73 4.15
CA THR A 201 -11.72 13.62 5.29
C THR A 201 -11.65 12.14 5.65
N GLN A 202 -10.71 11.42 5.03
CA GLN A 202 -10.58 9.98 5.22
C GLN A 202 -10.36 9.66 6.70
N SER A 203 -11.07 8.66 7.20
CA SER A 203 -10.87 8.15 8.55
C SER A 203 -9.39 7.77 8.77
N PRO A 204 -8.75 8.22 9.86
CA PRO A 204 -7.35 7.89 10.15
C PRO A 204 -7.06 6.38 10.15
N GLY A 205 -8.05 5.56 10.54
CA GLY A 205 -7.95 4.11 10.49
C GLY A 205 -7.96 3.57 9.05
N ALA A 206 -8.83 4.10 8.20
CA ALA A 206 -8.86 3.71 6.79
C ALA A 206 -7.53 4.03 6.09
N ALA A 207 -6.91 5.17 6.44
CA ALA A 207 -5.59 5.57 5.94
C ALA A 207 -4.44 4.63 6.39
N LEU A 208 -4.55 3.99 7.57
CA LEU A 208 -3.56 3.01 8.06
C LEU A 208 -3.68 1.66 7.35
N LEU A 209 -4.92 1.13 7.22
CA LEU A 209 -5.18 -0.09 6.43
C LEU A 209 -4.76 0.10 4.99
N ALA A 210 -5.05 1.29 4.48
CA ALA A 210 -4.51 1.77 3.24
C ALA A 210 -2.99 1.59 3.23
N ARG A 211 -2.26 2.35 4.03
CA ARG A 211 -0.79 2.33 4.01
C ARG A 211 -0.17 0.93 4.05
N ALA A 212 -0.74 0.01 4.83
CA ALA A 212 -0.33 -1.40 4.84
C ALA A 212 -0.50 -2.05 3.45
N PHE A 213 -1.67 -1.95 2.83
CA PHE A 213 -1.91 -2.47 1.49
C PHE A 213 -0.89 -1.96 0.46
N ALA A 214 -0.62 -0.65 0.41
CA ALA A 214 0.37 -0.10 -0.51
C ALA A 214 1.80 -0.61 -0.24
N SER A 215 2.20 -0.74 1.03
CA SER A 215 3.54 -1.21 1.40
C SER A 215 3.75 -2.68 0.99
N ALA A 216 2.74 -3.53 1.20
CA ALA A 216 2.76 -4.94 0.81
C ALA A 216 2.72 -5.15 -0.71
N GLU A 217 1.90 -4.35 -1.40
CA GLU A 217 1.77 -4.46 -2.86
C GLU A 217 3.05 -4.05 -3.58
N ARG A 218 3.65 -2.91 -3.19
CA ARG A 218 4.84 -2.37 -3.86
C ARG A 218 6.05 -3.30 -3.78
N THR A 219 6.07 -4.21 -2.81
CA THR A 219 7.12 -5.24 -2.67
C THR A 219 6.77 -6.56 -3.35
N GLY A 220 5.63 -6.64 -4.04
CA GLY A 220 5.14 -7.86 -4.68
C GLY A 220 4.81 -8.97 -3.69
N ARG A 221 4.47 -8.61 -2.44
CA ARG A 221 4.22 -9.57 -1.34
C ARG A 221 2.74 -9.89 -1.15
N LEU A 222 1.85 -9.26 -1.92
CA LEU A 222 0.43 -9.64 -1.96
C LEU A 222 0.22 -10.86 -2.86
N GLY A 223 -0.57 -11.82 -2.38
CA GLY A 223 -1.01 -12.98 -3.16
C GLY A 223 -2.07 -12.62 -4.21
N ASP A 224 -2.34 -13.57 -5.10
CA ASP A 224 -3.30 -13.40 -6.20
C ASP A 224 -4.74 -13.18 -5.71
N GLU A 225 -5.07 -13.59 -4.48
CA GLU A 225 -6.37 -13.36 -3.86
C GLU A 225 -6.71 -11.86 -3.72
N TRP A 226 -5.71 -10.99 -3.68
CA TRP A 226 -5.91 -9.53 -3.62
C TRP A 226 -6.29 -8.93 -4.97
N GLN A 227 -6.19 -9.69 -6.06
CA GLN A 227 -6.64 -9.26 -7.39
C GLN A 227 -8.16 -9.04 -7.40
N ALA A 228 -8.92 -9.94 -6.79
CA ALA A 228 -10.39 -9.89 -6.76
C ALA A 228 -10.93 -8.72 -5.92
N VAL A 229 -10.14 -8.18 -4.98
CA VAL A 229 -10.54 -7.05 -4.13
C VAL A 229 -10.75 -5.78 -4.94
N ALA A 230 -9.87 -5.48 -5.90
CA ALA A 230 -10.02 -4.31 -6.77
C ALA A 230 -11.27 -4.39 -7.68
N GLU A 231 -11.66 -5.61 -8.05
CA GLU A 231 -12.80 -5.87 -8.94
C GLU A 231 -14.14 -5.83 -8.19
N SER A 232 -14.16 -6.25 -6.92
CA SER A 232 -15.38 -6.39 -6.10
C SER A 232 -15.60 -5.27 -5.08
N ALA A 233 -14.63 -4.38 -4.89
CA ALA A 233 -14.71 -3.32 -3.90
C ALA A 233 -15.87 -2.35 -4.12
N SER A 234 -16.49 -1.95 -3.00
CA SER A 234 -17.49 -0.87 -2.97
C SER A 234 -16.84 0.45 -3.42
N PRO A 235 -17.63 1.43 -3.92
CA PRO A 235 -17.07 2.71 -4.39
C PRO A 235 -16.26 3.47 -3.32
N GLN A 236 -16.63 3.34 -2.05
CA GLN A 236 -15.90 3.90 -0.92
C GLN A 236 -14.58 3.15 -0.64
N ALA A 237 -14.59 1.81 -0.75
CA ALA A 237 -13.36 1.02 -0.69
C ALA A 237 -12.45 1.34 -1.89
N LEU A 238 -13.01 1.58 -3.08
CA LEU A 238 -12.26 2.06 -4.24
C LEU A 238 -11.68 3.46 -4.00
N SER A 239 -12.42 4.39 -3.38
CA SER A 239 -11.86 5.71 -3.01
C SER A 239 -10.71 5.61 -2.00
N ALA A 240 -10.81 4.69 -1.04
CA ALA A 240 -9.72 4.40 -0.11
C ALA A 240 -8.53 3.72 -0.81
N LEU A 241 -8.80 2.77 -1.72
CA LEU A 241 -7.82 2.11 -2.59
C LEU A 241 -7.17 3.07 -3.60
N VAL A 242 -7.86 4.13 -4.02
CA VAL A 242 -7.35 5.19 -4.90
C VAL A 242 -6.41 6.13 -4.15
N SER A 243 -6.80 6.52 -2.93
CA SER A 243 -5.95 7.32 -2.02
C SER A 243 -4.67 6.58 -1.64
N LEU A 244 -4.76 5.26 -1.69
CA LEU A 244 -3.69 4.29 -1.57
C LEU A 244 -2.76 4.18 -2.78
N ALA A 245 -3.36 4.16 -3.96
CA ALA A 245 -2.72 3.71 -5.17
C ALA A 245 -1.80 4.77 -5.80
N GLY A 246 -1.79 6.01 -5.28
CA GLY A 246 -0.71 6.98 -5.56
C GLY A 246 0.70 6.40 -5.35
N GLN A 247 0.85 5.34 -4.55
CA GLN A 247 2.13 4.65 -4.31
C GLN A 247 2.34 3.35 -5.15
N SER A 248 1.32 2.86 -5.86
CA SER A 248 1.38 1.64 -6.68
C SER A 248 0.69 1.81 -8.03
N GLY A 249 1.47 1.76 -9.12
CA GLY A 249 0.94 1.85 -10.47
C GLY A 249 0.06 0.67 -10.88
N ALA A 250 0.37 -0.55 -10.43
CA ALA A 250 -0.38 -1.74 -10.82
C ALA A 250 -1.78 -1.77 -10.19
N VAL A 251 -1.93 -1.33 -8.93
CA VAL A 251 -3.24 -1.18 -8.29
C VAL A 251 -4.03 -0.06 -8.96
N LEU A 252 -3.38 1.09 -9.27
CA LEU A 252 -4.04 2.18 -10.01
C LEU A 252 -4.61 1.69 -11.33
N HIS A 253 -3.83 0.95 -12.12
CA HIS A 253 -4.29 0.41 -13.40
C HIS A 253 -5.48 -0.52 -13.22
N ARG A 254 -5.43 -1.45 -12.26
CA ARG A 254 -6.55 -2.39 -12.02
C ARG A 254 -7.81 -1.68 -11.58
N VAL A 255 -7.69 -0.74 -10.64
CA VAL A 255 -8.83 0.07 -10.18
C VAL A 255 -9.38 0.90 -11.34
N ALA A 256 -8.52 1.49 -12.17
CA ALA A 256 -8.95 2.23 -13.36
C ALA A 256 -9.73 1.35 -14.34
N LEU A 257 -9.23 0.15 -14.66
CA LEU A 257 -9.91 -0.78 -15.55
C LEU A 257 -11.27 -1.19 -14.98
N ALA A 258 -11.34 -1.54 -13.70
CA ALA A 258 -12.58 -1.94 -13.04
C ALA A 258 -13.60 -0.79 -12.93
N LEU A 259 -13.14 0.45 -12.71
CA LEU A 259 -14.02 1.63 -12.66
C LEU A 259 -14.53 2.02 -14.05
N LEU A 260 -13.66 2.01 -15.07
CA LEU A 260 -13.99 2.45 -16.42
C LEU A 260 -14.86 1.45 -17.20
N ASP A 261 -14.93 0.20 -16.76
CA ASP A 261 -15.87 -0.80 -17.30
C ASP A 261 -17.28 -0.69 -16.69
N ARG A 262 -17.47 0.15 -15.65
CA ARG A 262 -18.80 0.39 -15.05
C ARG A 262 -19.62 1.37 -15.90
N PRO A 263 -20.94 1.18 -16.00
CA PRO A 263 -21.81 2.04 -16.80
C PRO A 263 -21.89 3.49 -16.28
N GLU A 264 -21.67 3.72 -14.98
CA GLU A 264 -21.62 5.06 -14.37
C GLU A 264 -20.48 5.13 -13.33
N PRO A 265 -19.27 5.61 -13.69
CA PRO A 265 -18.10 5.62 -12.80
C PRO A 265 -18.10 6.74 -11.74
N GLY A 266 -19.18 7.52 -11.65
CA GLY A 266 -19.49 8.42 -10.53
C GLY A 266 -18.36 9.37 -10.09
N THR A 267 -18.36 9.70 -8.79
CA THR A 267 -17.35 10.54 -8.13
C THR A 267 -15.99 9.84 -7.94
N GLU A 268 -15.95 8.52 -8.12
CA GLU A 268 -14.76 7.69 -7.97
C GLU A 268 -13.72 7.98 -9.05
N LEU A 269 -14.16 8.42 -10.22
CA LEU A 269 -13.30 8.81 -11.33
C LEU A 269 -12.44 10.03 -11.01
N HIS A 270 -13.01 11.04 -10.34
CA HIS A 270 -12.27 12.23 -9.92
C HIS A 270 -11.14 11.87 -8.94
N GLY A 271 -11.44 10.96 -8.00
CA GLY A 271 -10.45 10.39 -7.11
C GLY A 271 -9.33 9.67 -7.87
N LEU A 272 -9.69 8.82 -8.84
CA LEU A 272 -8.73 8.07 -9.65
C LEU A 272 -7.77 9.01 -10.39
N ILE A 273 -8.28 10.07 -11.00
CA ILE A 273 -7.48 11.06 -11.73
C ILE A 273 -6.55 11.82 -10.77
N THR A 274 -7.03 12.16 -9.58
CA THR A 274 -6.21 12.78 -8.53
C THR A 274 -5.08 11.85 -8.08
N ALA A 275 -5.34 10.54 -7.96
CA ALA A 275 -4.31 9.57 -7.62
C ALA A 275 -3.29 9.37 -8.76
N TYR A 276 -3.72 9.45 -10.01
CA TYR A 276 -2.81 9.47 -11.16
C TYR A 276 -1.96 10.74 -11.22
N ALA A 277 -2.50 11.90 -10.84
CA ALA A 277 -1.71 13.13 -10.71
C ALA A 277 -0.59 12.98 -9.66
N ALA A 278 -0.86 12.25 -8.56
CA ALA A 278 0.15 11.92 -7.55
C ALA A 278 1.17 10.87 -8.01
N ASN A 279 0.90 10.13 -9.10
CA ASN A 279 1.80 9.13 -9.68
C ASN A 279 1.90 9.26 -11.22
N PRO A 280 2.65 10.27 -11.71
CA PRO A 280 2.70 10.59 -13.14
C PRO A 280 3.25 9.45 -14.01
N LEU A 281 4.16 8.62 -13.47
CA LEU A 281 4.70 7.47 -14.18
C LEU A 281 3.62 6.38 -14.38
N ALA A 282 2.86 6.06 -13.34
CA ALA A 282 1.75 5.12 -13.45
C ALA A 282 0.71 5.62 -14.44
N PHE A 283 0.41 6.93 -14.43
CA PHE A 283 -0.53 7.48 -15.39
C PHE A 283 0.01 7.42 -16.83
N GLN A 284 1.29 7.74 -17.04
CA GLN A 284 1.94 7.61 -18.34
C GLN A 284 1.91 6.17 -18.86
N GLN A 285 2.13 5.17 -18.00
CA GLN A 285 2.00 3.75 -18.34
C GLN A 285 0.57 3.42 -18.75
N PHE A 286 -0.42 3.86 -17.97
CA PHE A 286 -1.83 3.63 -18.26
C PHE A 286 -2.21 4.14 -19.64
N LEU A 287 -1.86 5.40 -19.93
CA LEU A 287 -2.13 6.06 -21.21
C LEU A 287 -1.47 5.35 -22.39
N ALA A 288 -0.28 4.77 -22.19
CA ALA A 288 0.44 4.05 -23.23
C ALA A 288 -0.13 2.65 -23.51
N GLU A 289 -0.64 1.97 -22.49
CA GLU A 289 -0.97 0.53 -22.53
C GLU A 289 -2.48 0.25 -22.67
N HIS A 290 -3.34 1.21 -22.31
CA HIS A 290 -4.80 1.06 -22.28
C HIS A 290 -5.51 2.11 -23.15
N PRO A 291 -5.42 2.04 -24.49
CA PRO A 291 -5.93 3.09 -25.39
C PRO A 291 -7.46 3.22 -25.35
N ARG A 292 -8.19 2.11 -25.18
CA ARG A 292 -9.66 2.14 -25.10
C ARG A 292 -10.11 2.88 -23.84
N GLU A 293 -9.57 2.48 -22.70
CA GLU A 293 -9.92 3.02 -21.39
C GLU A 293 -9.40 4.45 -21.23
N THR A 294 -8.27 4.79 -21.86
CA THR A 294 -7.81 6.18 -22.04
C THR A 294 -8.89 7.02 -22.74
N GLY A 295 -9.49 6.51 -23.82
CA GLY A 295 -10.57 7.20 -24.52
C GLY A 295 -11.78 7.47 -23.62
N THR A 296 -12.19 6.46 -22.84
CA THR A 296 -13.27 6.59 -21.85
C THR A 296 -12.92 7.63 -20.77
N LEU A 297 -11.69 7.60 -20.24
CA LEU A 297 -11.22 8.54 -19.23
C LEU A 297 -11.16 9.97 -19.76
N LEU A 298 -10.73 10.18 -21.01
CA LEU A 298 -10.71 11.51 -21.65
C LEU A 298 -12.12 12.04 -21.90
N ALA A 299 -13.07 11.18 -22.27
CA ALA A 299 -14.44 11.56 -22.57
C ALA A 299 -15.23 12.04 -21.34
N THR A 300 -14.75 11.80 -20.13
CA THR A 300 -15.43 12.24 -18.90
C THR A 300 -15.32 13.74 -18.67
N GLY A 301 -14.30 14.39 -19.24
CA GLY A 301 -14.08 15.83 -19.11
C GLY A 301 -13.81 16.30 -17.67
N ASP A 302 -13.29 15.41 -16.81
CA ASP A 302 -13.01 15.75 -15.41
C ASP A 302 -12.00 16.93 -15.30
N PRO A 303 -12.26 17.94 -14.46
CA PRO A 303 -11.42 19.13 -14.36
C PRO A 303 -10.01 18.86 -13.80
N ALA A 304 -9.76 17.74 -13.10
CA ALA A 304 -8.43 17.36 -12.62
C ALA A 304 -7.56 16.72 -13.72
N LEU A 305 -8.18 16.28 -14.83
CA LEU A 305 -7.52 15.53 -15.89
C LEU A 305 -6.41 16.31 -16.63
N PRO A 306 -6.58 17.60 -16.98
CA PRO A 306 -5.53 18.36 -17.65
C PRO A 306 -4.22 18.43 -16.84
N ALA A 307 -4.32 18.68 -15.53
CA ALA A 307 -3.16 18.74 -14.66
C ALA A 307 -2.45 17.38 -14.53
N ALA A 308 -3.21 16.30 -14.44
CA ALA A 308 -2.66 14.94 -14.40
C ALA A 308 -1.95 14.59 -15.72
N LEU A 309 -2.53 14.95 -16.87
CA LEU A 309 -1.95 14.73 -18.19
C LEU A 309 -0.65 15.53 -18.37
N ASP A 310 -0.63 16.80 -17.96
CA ASP A 310 0.57 17.65 -18.04
C ASP A 310 1.74 17.04 -17.25
N GLU A 311 1.49 16.57 -16.02
CA GLU A 311 2.52 15.93 -15.21
C GLU A 311 2.99 14.58 -15.79
N ALA A 312 2.07 13.75 -16.28
CA ALA A 312 2.39 12.43 -16.85
C ALA A 312 3.13 12.52 -18.19
N LEU A 313 2.87 13.56 -18.98
CA LEU A 313 3.44 13.74 -20.32
C LEU A 313 4.67 14.66 -20.32
N LYS A 314 5.09 15.22 -19.17
CA LYS A 314 6.29 16.06 -19.12
C LYS A 314 7.57 15.26 -19.42
N PRO A 315 8.60 15.91 -19.99
CA PRO A 315 9.92 15.30 -20.12
C PRO A 315 10.49 14.86 -18.77
N GLY A 316 10.94 13.61 -18.68
CA GLY A 316 11.52 13.05 -17.44
C GLY A 316 10.52 12.41 -16.46
N ALA A 317 9.21 12.40 -16.73
CA ALA A 317 8.25 11.64 -15.91
C ALA A 317 8.43 10.10 -16.01
N GLY A 318 8.93 9.63 -17.16
CA GLY A 318 9.19 8.22 -17.45
C GLY A 318 10.10 8.06 -18.66
N ALA A 319 10.24 6.82 -19.15
CA ALA A 319 11.08 6.53 -20.31
C ALA A 319 10.53 7.23 -21.57
N ASP A 320 11.41 7.79 -22.41
CA ASP A 320 10.98 8.58 -23.58
C ASP A 320 10.05 7.81 -24.53
N GLY A 321 10.34 6.53 -24.80
CA GLY A 321 9.49 5.69 -25.64
C GLY A 321 8.13 5.36 -25.02
N LEU A 322 8.01 5.39 -23.69
CA LEU A 322 6.72 5.25 -23.01
C LEU A 322 5.89 6.53 -23.15
N ARG A 323 6.53 7.69 -22.92
CA ARG A 323 5.92 9.00 -23.14
C ARG A 323 5.39 9.16 -24.55
N GLU A 324 6.17 8.81 -25.56
CA GLU A 324 5.76 8.93 -26.97
C GLU A 324 4.51 8.10 -27.29
N ARG A 325 4.42 6.87 -26.78
CA ARG A 325 3.23 6.02 -26.93
C ARG A 325 2.01 6.60 -26.21
N ALA A 326 2.17 7.04 -24.97
CA ALA A 326 1.11 7.72 -24.23
C ALA A 326 0.59 8.96 -24.99
N TRP A 327 1.51 9.78 -25.50
CA TRP A 327 1.19 10.99 -26.25
C TRP A 327 0.47 10.69 -27.57
N ALA A 328 0.86 9.61 -28.26
CA ALA A 328 0.20 9.15 -29.47
C ALA A 328 -1.26 8.75 -29.20
N ASN A 329 -1.51 7.98 -28.14
CA ASN A 329 -2.85 7.54 -27.76
C ASN A 329 -3.74 8.73 -27.39
N VAL A 330 -3.27 9.64 -26.53
CA VAL A 330 -4.04 10.83 -26.12
C VAL A 330 -4.41 11.69 -27.32
N ARG A 331 -3.48 11.96 -28.24
CA ARG A 331 -3.78 12.74 -29.45
C ARG A 331 -4.76 12.06 -30.41
N SER A 332 -4.66 10.74 -30.56
CA SER A 332 -5.54 10.00 -31.46
C SER A 332 -6.99 10.02 -31.01
N LEU A 333 -7.23 10.27 -29.72
CA LEU A 333 -8.54 10.21 -29.07
C LEU A 333 -9.10 11.59 -28.72
N GLY A 334 -8.25 12.60 -28.47
CA GLY A 334 -8.65 13.98 -28.13
C GLY A 334 -8.83 14.93 -29.33
N GLY A 335 -8.74 14.44 -30.56
CA GLY A 335 -8.86 15.22 -31.80
C GLY A 335 -10.24 15.21 -32.46
N GLY A 336 -11.31 15.01 -31.68
CA GLY A 336 -12.71 15.02 -32.14
C GLY A 336 -13.42 16.32 -31.82
#